data_AF-A0A2N2ZDW6-F1
#
_entry.id   AF-A0A2N2ZDW6-F1
#
_cell.length_a   1.000
_cell.length_b   1.000
_cell.length_c   1.000
_cell.angle_alpha   90.00
_cell.angle_beta   90.00
_cell.angle_gamma   90.00
#
_symmetry.space_group_name_H-M   'P 1'
#
loop_
_entity.id
_entity.type
_entity.pdbx_description
1 polymer ?
#
loop_
_entity_poly.entity_id
_entity_poly.type
_entity_poly.pdbx_seq_one_letter_code
_entity_poly.pdbx_strand_id
1 'polypeptide(L)'
;EVYISDIHEATLKNIAGKFGAKVVGLDEIYDLNMDIYAPCALGATINDDTLSRLKCSIIAGAANNQLKDEVIHGVEVMKKGIIYTPDFMLNAGGVINCYAEVKELSAKWAMDKAEEIYKTTTTIVERSKKDNIPTYAIANKMAEERIEAIGKIKLPL
;
A
#
# COMPACT_ATOMS: atom_id res chain seq x y z
N GLU A 1 10.93 10.31 -12.67
CA GLU A 1 10.62 11.66 -12.12
C GLU A 1 9.67 11.50 -10.94
N VAL A 2 9.52 12.51 -10.07
CA VAL A 2 8.59 12.45 -8.93
C VAL A 2 7.65 13.64 -8.97
N TYR A 3 6.36 13.38 -8.91
CA TYR A 3 5.30 14.38 -8.80
C TYR A 3 4.72 14.35 -7.39
N ILE A 4 4.49 15.52 -6.81
CA ILE A 4 3.96 15.66 -5.45
C ILE A 4 2.75 16.59 -5.43
N SER A 5 1.81 16.28 -4.55
CA SER A 5 0.65 17.11 -4.28
C SER A 5 0.35 17.06 -2.78
N ASP A 6 -0.02 18.20 -2.21
CA ASP A 6 -0.34 18.36 -0.79
C ASP A 6 -1.17 19.63 -0.62
N ILE A 7 -2.02 19.69 0.41
CA ILE A 7 -2.79 20.88 0.76
C ILE A 7 -1.89 21.97 1.38
N HIS A 8 -0.71 21.59 1.89
CA HIS A 8 0.21 22.47 2.59
C HIS A 8 1.35 22.98 1.68
N GLU A 9 1.18 24.19 1.15
CA GLU A 9 2.13 24.78 0.19
C GLU A 9 3.57 24.87 0.69
N ALA A 10 3.78 25.14 1.98
CA ALA A 10 5.14 25.28 2.52
C ALA A 10 5.89 23.95 2.48
N THR A 11 5.21 22.83 2.74
CA THR A 11 5.79 21.49 2.57
C THR A 11 6.12 21.23 1.10
N LEU A 12 5.20 21.54 0.18
CA LEU A 12 5.44 21.38 -1.26
C LEU A 12 6.68 22.14 -1.73
N LYS A 13 6.78 23.43 -1.40
CA LYS A 13 7.93 24.27 -1.78
C LYS A 13 9.24 23.71 -1.22
N ASN A 14 9.24 23.26 0.03
CA ASN A 14 10.40 22.66 0.67
C ASN A 14 10.83 21.35 0.00
N ILE A 15 9.90 20.41 -0.20
CA ILE A 15 10.18 19.09 -0.79
C ILE A 15 10.57 19.22 -2.26
N ALA A 16 9.89 20.07 -3.04
CA ALA A 16 10.25 20.37 -4.42
C ALA A 16 11.67 20.96 -4.52
N GLY A 17 12.00 21.94 -3.68
CA GLY A 17 13.34 22.54 -3.65
C GLY A 17 14.43 21.57 -3.21
N LYS A 18 14.14 20.70 -2.24
CA LYS A 18 15.12 19.74 -1.70
C LYS A 18 15.39 18.55 -2.61
N PHE A 19 14.36 18.03 -3.27
CA PHE A 19 14.43 16.76 -4.03
C PHE A 19 14.19 16.92 -5.54
N GLY A 20 13.93 18.13 -6.03
CA GLY A 20 13.63 18.37 -7.45
C GLY A 20 12.28 17.78 -7.90
N ALA A 21 11.35 17.55 -6.95
CA ALA A 21 10.02 17.03 -7.25
C ALA A 21 9.15 18.10 -7.94
N LYS A 22 8.27 17.65 -8.84
CA LYS A 22 7.35 18.52 -9.59
C LYS A 22 6.02 18.64 -8.83
N VAL A 23 5.62 19.85 -8.49
CA VAL A 23 4.35 20.11 -7.81
C VAL A 23 3.20 20.06 -8.82
N VAL A 24 2.10 19.40 -8.46
CA VAL A 24 0.86 19.33 -9.25
C VAL A 24 -0.37 19.59 -8.37
N GLY A 25 -1.48 19.99 -9.00
CA GLY A 25 -2.75 20.18 -8.31
C GLY A 25 -3.28 18.89 -7.66
N LEU A 26 -4.10 19.06 -6.61
CA LEU A 26 -4.69 17.95 -5.85
C LEU A 26 -5.55 17.02 -6.71
N ASP A 27 -6.21 17.59 -7.72
CA ASP A 27 -7.02 16.83 -8.67
C ASP A 27 -6.21 16.41 -9.90
N GLU A 28 -5.26 17.23 -10.35
CA GLU A 28 -4.40 16.94 -11.51
C GLU A 28 -3.53 15.70 -11.33
N ILE A 29 -3.20 15.34 -10.08
CA ILE A 29 -2.37 14.17 -9.75
C ILE A 29 -2.94 12.87 -10.36
N TYR A 30 -4.26 12.75 -10.52
CA TYR A 30 -4.90 11.54 -11.03
C TYR A 30 -4.78 11.37 -12.55
N ASP A 31 -4.52 12.45 -13.29
CA ASP A 31 -4.48 12.43 -14.76
C ASP A 31 -3.06 12.31 -15.34
N LEU A 32 -2.04 12.40 -14.48
CA LEU A 32 -0.65 12.34 -14.93
C LEU A 32 -0.33 10.99 -15.56
N ASN A 33 0.53 11.02 -16.57
CA ASN A 33 1.15 9.82 -17.08
C ASN A 33 2.28 9.41 -16.12
N MET A 34 1.99 8.48 -15.22
CA MET A 34 2.89 8.03 -14.17
C MET A 34 2.94 6.50 -14.16
N ASP A 35 4.08 5.92 -13.78
CA ASP A 35 4.20 4.46 -13.66
C ASP A 35 3.58 3.94 -12.35
N ILE A 36 3.73 4.71 -11.27
CA ILE A 36 3.34 4.35 -9.90
C ILE A 36 2.52 5.49 -9.29
N TYR A 37 1.31 5.18 -8.80
CA TYR A 37 0.52 6.06 -7.95
C TYR A 37 0.73 5.69 -6.47
N ALA A 38 1.16 6.65 -5.65
CA ALA A 38 1.52 6.44 -4.24
C ALA A 38 0.67 7.32 -3.31
N PRO A 39 -0.58 6.94 -3.01
CA PRO A 39 -1.44 7.69 -2.09
C PRO A 39 -0.93 7.63 -0.64
N CYS A 40 -0.59 8.78 -0.06
CA CYS A 40 0.01 8.86 1.28
C CYS A 40 -0.71 9.82 2.26
N ALA A 41 -1.87 10.38 1.86
CA ALA A 41 -2.56 11.41 2.65
C ALA A 41 -3.90 10.90 3.23
N LEU A 42 -4.89 10.65 2.37
CA LEU A 42 -6.24 10.23 2.76
C LEU A 42 -6.58 8.87 2.16
N GLY A 43 -7.56 8.20 2.77
CA GLY A 43 -8.18 7.01 2.21
C GLY A 43 -9.18 7.34 1.10
N ALA A 44 -9.74 6.28 0.50
CA ALA A 44 -10.77 6.29 -0.53
C ALA A 44 -10.41 7.07 -1.79
N THR A 45 -9.12 7.30 -2.05
CA THR A 45 -8.65 7.97 -3.27
C THR A 45 -8.65 7.06 -4.48
N ILE A 46 -8.89 5.75 -4.30
CA ILE A 46 -9.16 4.79 -5.37
C ILE A 46 -10.68 4.51 -5.34
N ASN A 47 -11.40 5.16 -6.24
CA ASN A 47 -12.86 5.14 -6.30
C ASN A 47 -13.37 5.24 -7.75
N ASP A 48 -14.69 5.29 -7.93
CA ASP A 48 -15.36 5.41 -9.23
C ASP A 48 -14.84 6.60 -10.09
N ASP A 49 -14.53 7.72 -9.45
CA ASP A 49 -14.14 8.97 -10.12
C ASP A 49 -12.66 8.98 -10.49
N THR A 50 -11.79 8.45 -9.62
CA THR A 50 -10.33 8.55 -9.77
C THR A 50 -9.71 7.36 -10.49
N LEU A 51 -10.23 6.15 -10.31
CA LEU A 51 -9.65 4.94 -10.89
C LEU A 51 -9.72 4.93 -12.42
N SER A 52 -10.72 5.61 -13.00
CA SER A 52 -10.85 5.77 -14.45
C SER A 52 -9.77 6.68 -15.04
N ARG A 53 -9.26 7.64 -14.25
CA ARG A 53 -8.28 8.67 -14.65
C ARG A 53 -6.83 8.17 -14.54
N LEU A 54 -6.56 7.30 -13.56
CA LEU A 54 -5.23 6.76 -13.31
C LEU A 54 -4.67 5.98 -14.52
N LYS A 55 -3.45 6.33 -14.91
CA LYS A 55 -2.68 5.69 -16.01
C LYS A 55 -1.55 4.78 -15.51
N CYS A 56 -1.43 4.62 -14.20
CA CYS A 56 -0.35 3.87 -13.57
C CYS A 56 -0.48 2.35 -13.75
N SER A 57 0.65 1.66 -13.67
CA SER A 57 0.71 0.19 -13.63
C SER A 57 0.73 -0.36 -12.21
N ILE A 58 1.11 0.47 -11.23
CA ILE A 58 1.23 0.09 -9.82
C ILE A 58 0.57 1.14 -8.94
N ILE A 59 -0.18 0.69 -7.94
CA ILE A 59 -0.65 1.51 -6.82
C ILE A 59 0.01 1.00 -5.55
N ALA A 60 0.85 1.85 -4.95
CA ALA A 60 1.63 1.54 -3.75
C ALA A 60 1.86 2.79 -2.90
N GLY A 61 1.00 2.99 -1.90
CA GLY A 61 1.00 4.17 -1.03
C GLY A 61 0.93 3.83 0.45
N ALA A 62 1.23 4.81 1.30
CA ALA A 62 1.23 4.64 2.75
C ALA A 62 -0.13 4.96 3.42
N ALA A 63 -1.09 5.55 2.70
CA ALA A 63 -2.40 5.89 3.25
C ALA A 63 -3.17 4.65 3.70
N ASN A 64 -4.04 4.80 4.70
CA ASN A 64 -4.98 3.77 5.13
C ASN A 64 -6.29 3.86 4.35
N ASN A 65 -6.97 2.73 4.16
CA ASN A 65 -8.28 2.60 3.51
C ASN A 65 -8.27 3.14 2.08
N GLN A 66 -7.27 2.79 1.26
CA GLN A 66 -7.05 3.42 -0.06
C GLN A 66 -8.17 3.13 -1.05
N LEU A 67 -8.66 1.89 -1.08
CA LEU A 67 -9.85 1.50 -1.83
C LEU A 67 -11.08 2.03 -1.10
N LYS A 68 -11.94 2.79 -1.78
CA LYS A 68 -13.20 3.29 -1.19
C LYS A 68 -14.17 2.15 -0.82
N ASP A 69 -14.15 1.10 -1.62
CA ASP A 69 -14.86 -0.16 -1.43
C ASP A 69 -13.94 -1.26 -1.94
N GLU A 70 -13.46 -2.13 -1.05
CA GLU A 70 -12.48 -3.15 -1.40
C GLU A 70 -13.04 -4.20 -2.37
N VAL A 71 -14.33 -4.54 -2.25
CA VAL A 71 -14.98 -5.56 -3.06
C VAL A 71 -15.15 -5.09 -4.50
N ILE A 72 -15.58 -3.83 -4.67
CA ILE A 72 -15.78 -3.24 -5.98
C ILE A 72 -14.42 -2.81 -6.56
N HIS A 73 -13.73 -1.89 -5.90
CA HIS A 73 -12.55 -1.25 -6.48
C HIS A 73 -11.34 -2.18 -6.54
N GLY A 74 -11.22 -3.15 -5.62
CA GLY A 74 -10.15 -4.14 -5.69
C GLY A 74 -10.27 -5.04 -6.93
N VAL A 75 -11.49 -5.37 -7.34
CA VAL A 75 -11.76 -6.11 -8.59
C VAL A 75 -11.51 -5.23 -9.81
N GLU A 76 -11.97 -3.98 -9.80
CA GLU A 76 -11.80 -3.06 -10.94
C GLU A 76 -10.33 -2.71 -11.20
N VAL A 77 -9.54 -2.50 -10.15
CA VAL A 77 -8.08 -2.34 -10.23
C VAL A 77 -7.43 -3.55 -10.89
N MET A 78 -7.79 -4.76 -10.45
CA MET A 78 -7.27 -6.00 -11.03
C MET A 78 -7.67 -6.16 -12.51
N LYS A 79 -8.93 -5.87 -12.88
CA LYS A 79 -9.42 -5.91 -14.28
C LYS A 79 -8.68 -4.93 -15.19
N LYS A 80 -8.29 -3.77 -14.67
CA LYS A 80 -7.46 -2.79 -15.37
C LYS A 80 -6.00 -3.23 -15.55
N GLY A 81 -5.61 -4.37 -14.96
CA GLY A 81 -4.23 -4.86 -15.00
C GLY A 81 -3.27 -4.08 -14.10
N ILE A 82 -3.80 -3.29 -13.16
CA ILE A 82 -3.00 -2.50 -12.23
C ILE A 82 -2.62 -3.38 -11.04
N ILE A 83 -1.33 -3.39 -10.69
CA ILE A 83 -0.85 -4.07 -9.48
C ILE A 83 -1.14 -3.17 -8.28
N TYR A 84 -2.06 -3.58 -7.43
CA TYR A 84 -2.31 -2.91 -6.15
C TYR A 84 -1.66 -3.65 -5.00
N THR A 85 -0.85 -2.94 -4.21
CA THR A 85 -0.32 -3.45 -2.95
C THR A 85 -1.31 -3.12 -1.83
N PRO A 86 -1.84 -4.13 -1.10
CA PRO A 86 -2.79 -3.87 -0.02
C PRO A 86 -2.21 -2.93 1.03
N ASP A 87 -2.98 -1.91 1.38
CA ASP A 87 -2.52 -0.76 2.18
C ASP A 87 -2.01 -1.16 3.57
N PHE A 88 -2.81 -1.92 4.33
CA PHE A 88 -2.48 -2.37 5.69
C PHE A 88 -1.24 -3.27 5.74
N MET A 89 -0.92 -3.92 4.62
CA MET A 89 0.29 -4.74 4.49
C MET A 89 1.49 -3.87 4.15
N LEU A 90 1.34 -2.94 3.20
CA LEU A 90 2.44 -2.07 2.77
C LEU A 90 2.86 -1.09 3.87
N ASN A 91 1.91 -0.53 4.61
CA ASN A 91 2.18 0.45 5.66
C ASN A 91 2.47 -0.17 7.06
N ALA A 92 2.61 -1.50 7.13
CA ALA A 92 2.82 -2.25 8.38
C ALA A 92 4.09 -1.87 9.15
N GLY A 93 5.03 -1.16 8.53
CA GLY A 93 6.27 -0.69 9.17
C GLY A 93 6.04 0.10 10.46
N GLY A 94 4.96 0.88 10.54
CA GLY A 94 4.59 1.60 11.76
C GLY A 94 4.27 0.66 12.93
N VAL A 95 3.45 -0.37 12.68
CA VAL A 95 3.09 -1.38 13.70
C VAL A 95 4.30 -2.22 14.11
N ILE A 96 5.16 -2.57 13.15
CA ILE A 96 6.43 -3.27 13.42
C ILE A 96 7.30 -2.45 14.37
N ASN A 97 7.43 -1.15 14.14
CA ASN A 97 8.20 -0.26 15.01
C ASN A 97 7.58 -0.15 16.41
N CYS A 98 6.27 0.04 16.53
CA CYS A 98 5.59 0.06 17.83
C CYS A 98 5.76 -1.27 18.59
N TYR A 99 5.73 -2.41 17.90
CA TYR A 99 6.01 -3.71 18.52
C TYR A 99 7.45 -3.79 19.05
N ALA A 100 8.41 -3.26 18.30
CA ALA A 100 9.79 -3.22 18.74
C ALA A 100 9.93 -2.40 20.05
N GLU A 101 9.25 -1.26 20.15
CA GLU A 101 9.22 -0.45 21.37
C GLU A 101 8.65 -1.22 22.57
N VAL A 102 7.48 -1.86 22.41
CA VAL A 102 6.82 -2.64 23.47
C VAL A 102 7.66 -3.84 23.92
N LYS A 103 8.49 -4.38 23.04
CA LYS A 103 9.37 -5.52 23.31
C LYS A 103 10.82 -5.13 23.61
N GLU A 104 11.11 -3.84 23.72
CA GLU A 104 12.46 -3.31 23.94
C GLU A 104 13.48 -3.85 22.91
N LEU A 105 13.03 -4.05 21.67
CA LEU A 105 13.87 -4.49 20.55
C LEU A 105 14.55 -3.28 19.91
N SER A 106 15.68 -3.53 19.26
CA SER A 106 16.48 -2.46 18.65
C SER A 106 15.80 -1.87 17.40
N ALA A 107 16.12 -0.61 17.08
CA ALA A 107 15.71 0.01 15.82
C ALA A 107 16.19 -0.79 14.60
N LYS A 108 17.37 -1.44 14.70
CA LYS A 108 17.85 -2.35 13.66
C LYS A 108 16.91 -3.54 13.47
N TRP A 109 16.43 -4.16 14.55
CA TRP A 109 15.46 -5.25 14.45
C TRP A 109 14.18 -4.79 13.74
N ALA A 110 13.67 -3.60 14.07
CA ALA A 110 12.48 -3.05 13.42
C ALA A 110 12.68 -2.83 11.91
N MET A 111 13.84 -2.28 11.52
CA MET A 111 14.20 -2.08 10.11
C MET A 111 14.35 -3.40 9.36
N ASP A 112 15.11 -4.35 9.91
CA ASP A 112 15.28 -5.68 9.33
C ASP A 112 13.93 -6.40 9.18
N LYS A 113 13.02 -6.21 10.14
CA LYS A 113 11.67 -6.77 10.08
C LYS A 113 10.80 -6.08 9.04
N ALA A 114 10.93 -4.76 8.88
CA ALA A 114 10.23 -3.99 7.85
C ALA A 114 10.67 -4.39 6.43
N GLU A 115 11.92 -4.83 6.23
CA GLU A 115 12.38 -5.35 4.93
C GLU A 115 11.57 -6.60 4.48
N GLU A 116 11.01 -7.38 5.42
CA GLU A 116 10.15 -8.52 5.08
C GLU A 116 8.81 -8.12 4.40
N ILE A 117 8.42 -6.84 4.47
CA ILE A 117 7.26 -6.30 3.73
C ILE A 117 7.44 -6.54 2.23
N TYR A 118 8.67 -6.43 1.70
CA TYR A 118 8.96 -6.72 0.30
C TYR A 118 8.55 -8.15 -0.08
N LYS A 119 9.00 -9.15 0.71
CA LYS A 119 8.71 -10.56 0.45
C LYS A 119 7.20 -10.85 0.56
N THR A 120 6.54 -10.25 1.53
CA THR A 120 5.10 -10.41 1.74
C THR A 120 4.32 -9.83 0.55
N THR A 121 4.69 -8.63 0.11
CA THR A 121 4.11 -7.97 -1.08
C THR A 121 4.24 -8.84 -2.32
N THR A 122 5.45 -9.33 -2.60
CA THR A 122 5.71 -10.18 -3.77
C THR A 122 4.88 -11.46 -3.73
N THR A 123 4.79 -12.10 -2.57
CA THR A 123 3.96 -13.32 -2.38
C THR A 123 2.48 -13.04 -2.66
N ILE A 124 1.95 -11.91 -2.19
CA ILE A 124 0.56 -11.51 -2.43
C ILE A 124 0.31 -11.30 -3.93
N VAL A 125 1.19 -10.57 -4.62
CA VAL A 125 1.05 -10.28 -6.05
C VAL A 125 1.14 -11.56 -6.89
N GLU A 126 2.09 -12.45 -6.58
CA GLU A 126 2.24 -13.73 -7.26
C GLU A 126 1.02 -14.64 -7.08
N ARG A 127 0.51 -14.75 -5.84
CA ARG A 127 -0.70 -15.52 -5.55
C ARG A 127 -1.94 -14.94 -6.21
N SER A 128 -2.08 -13.61 -6.20
CA SER A 128 -3.17 -12.91 -6.88
C SER A 128 -3.21 -13.24 -8.37
N LYS A 129 -2.05 -13.19 -9.03
CA LYS A 129 -1.91 -13.55 -10.45
C LYS A 129 -2.20 -15.03 -10.70
N LYS A 130 -1.71 -15.92 -9.84
CA LYS A 130 -1.89 -17.38 -9.99
C LYS A 130 -3.34 -17.81 -9.79
N ASP A 131 -3.98 -17.29 -8.75
CA ASP A 131 -5.31 -17.71 -8.33
C ASP A 131 -6.42 -16.87 -8.98
N ASN A 132 -6.05 -15.81 -9.71
CA ASN A 132 -6.95 -14.83 -10.33
C ASN A 132 -7.91 -14.20 -9.30
N ILE A 133 -7.36 -13.75 -8.17
CA ILE A 133 -8.07 -13.13 -7.04
C ILE A 133 -7.43 -11.78 -6.75
N PRO A 134 -8.20 -10.71 -6.41
CA PRO A 134 -7.63 -9.42 -6.05
C PRO A 134 -6.64 -9.49 -4.88
N THR A 135 -5.63 -8.63 -4.91
CA THR A 135 -4.54 -8.64 -3.92
C THR A 135 -5.01 -8.41 -2.48
N TYR A 136 -6.03 -7.56 -2.25
CA TYR A 136 -6.60 -7.34 -0.90
C TYR A 136 -7.15 -8.64 -0.30
N ALA A 137 -7.87 -9.43 -1.11
CA ALA A 137 -8.45 -10.70 -0.68
C ALA A 137 -7.38 -11.77 -0.46
N ILE A 138 -6.32 -11.80 -1.28
CA ILE A 138 -5.16 -12.67 -1.05
C ILE A 138 -4.45 -12.30 0.27
N ALA A 139 -4.30 -11.02 0.58
CA ALA A 139 -3.68 -10.59 1.83
C ALA A 139 -4.51 -11.03 3.05
N ASN A 140 -5.84 -10.88 2.99
CA ASN A 140 -6.74 -11.36 4.05
C ASN A 140 -6.62 -12.89 4.22
N LYS A 141 -6.68 -13.63 3.12
CA LYS A 141 -6.51 -15.10 3.13
C LYS A 141 -5.16 -15.51 3.71
N MET A 142 -4.08 -14.84 3.34
CA MET A 142 -2.74 -15.09 3.89
C MET A 142 -2.68 -14.84 5.40
N ALA A 143 -3.34 -13.81 5.89
CA ALA A 143 -3.41 -13.52 7.32
C ALA A 143 -4.19 -14.62 8.08
N GLU A 144 -5.34 -15.04 7.56
CA GLU A 144 -6.16 -16.12 8.10
C GLU A 144 -5.40 -17.45 8.14
N GLU A 145 -4.78 -17.85 7.02
CA GLU A 145 -3.94 -19.05 6.91
C GLU A 145 -2.82 -19.06 7.98
N ARG A 146 -2.18 -17.91 8.20
CA ARG A 146 -1.12 -17.78 9.20
C ARG A 146 -1.66 -17.90 10.62
N ILE A 147 -2.82 -17.31 10.92
CA ILE A 147 -3.46 -17.41 12.23
C ILE A 147 -3.85 -18.86 12.52
N GLU A 148 -4.48 -19.54 11.56
CA GLU A 148 -4.87 -20.95 11.70
C GLU A 148 -3.67 -21.87 11.91
N ALA A 149 -2.60 -21.67 11.13
CA ALA A 149 -1.38 -22.48 11.23
C ALA A 149 -0.74 -22.37 12.62
N ILE A 150 -0.66 -21.16 13.18
CA ILE A 150 -0.11 -20.95 14.53
C ILE A 150 -1.08 -21.44 15.62
N GLY A 151 -2.40 -21.27 15.42
CA GLY A 151 -3.42 -21.75 16.35
C GLY A 151 -3.34 -23.26 16.56
N LYS A 152 -3.16 -24.04 15.50
CA LYS A 152 -3.01 -25.51 15.57
C LYS A 152 -1.75 -25.97 16.32
N ILE A 153 -0.70 -25.15 16.37
CA ILE A 153 0.56 -25.47 17.07
C ILE A 153 0.45 -25.16 18.58
N LYS A 154 -0.32 -24.14 18.96
CA LYS A 154 -0.37 -23.62 20.33
C LYS A 154 -1.53 -24.11 21.18
N LEU A 155 -2.48 -24.85 20.60
CA LEU A 155 -3.52 -25.51 21.36
C LEU A 155 -2.95 -26.81 21.98
N PRO A 156 -3.09 -27.04 23.29
CA PRO A 156 -2.88 -28.38 23.83
C PRO A 156 -3.92 -29.31 23.18
N LEU A 157 -3.47 -30.47 22.70
CA LEU A 157 -4.35 -31.56 22.26
C LEU A 157 -5.37 -31.91 23.35
#